data_AF-A0A1M4ND52-F1
#
_entry.id   AF-A0A1M4ND52-F1
#
_cell.length_a   1.000
_cell.length_b   1.000
_cell.length_c   1.000
_cell.angle_alpha   90.00
_cell.angle_beta   90.00
_cell.angle_gamma   90.00
#
_symmetry.space_group_name_H-M   'P 1'
#
loop_
_entity.id
_entity.type
_entity.pdbx_description
1 polymer ?
#
loop_
_entity_poly.entity_id
_entity_poly.type
_entity_poly.pdbx_seq_one_letter_code
_entity_poly.pdbx_strand_id
1 'polypeptide(L)'
;MIVETLTRTENSGKLTYLYKYNLIEGKIFMEFNGGNQSIKSYGIEVERIDISHGKTVNIKNESIENISPQKEKVYKLLKMLHQHGVSPIHLVDVIGEYVDEWVRDFDLILEN
;
A
#
# COMPACT_ATOMS: atom_id res chain seq x y z
N MET A 1 4.73 9.76 -2.71
CA MET A 1 5.58 10.13 -1.56
C MET A 1 5.27 9.18 -0.41
N ILE A 2 6.27 8.63 0.29
CA ILE A 2 6.02 7.82 1.49
C ILE A 2 5.58 8.75 2.64
N VAL A 3 4.45 8.44 3.26
CA VAL A 3 3.88 9.19 4.39
C VAL A 3 4.19 8.51 5.70
N GLU A 4 4.13 7.18 5.73
CA GLU A 4 4.35 6.38 6.92
C GLU A 4 4.90 5.01 6.55
N THR A 5 5.71 4.43 7.42
CA THR A 5 6.30 3.09 7.23
C THR A 5 6.11 2.26 8.49
N LEU A 6 5.57 1.05 8.34
CA LEU A 6 5.60 0.01 9.35
C LEU A 6 6.65 -1.03 8.96
N THR A 7 7.47 -1.46 9.91
CA THR A 7 8.50 -2.48 9.66
C THR A 7 8.17 -3.76 10.40
N ARG A 8 8.58 -4.90 9.82
CA ARG A 8 8.44 -6.22 10.43
C ARG A 8 9.65 -7.07 10.08
N THR A 9 10.16 -7.79 11.07
CA THR A 9 11.26 -8.73 10.88
C THR A 9 10.80 -10.11 11.23
N GLU A 10 11.02 -11.07 10.32
CA GLU A 10 10.73 -12.47 10.55
C GLU A 10 11.99 -13.31 10.35
N ASN A 11 12.21 -14.27 11.24
CA ASN A 11 13.33 -15.19 11.15
C ASN A 11 12.79 -16.60 10.84
N SER A 12 13.28 -17.19 9.75
CA SER A 12 12.96 -18.57 9.35
C SER A 12 14.25 -19.32 9.08
N GLY A 13 14.76 -20.02 10.10
CA GLY A 13 16.01 -20.77 10.02
C GLY A 13 17.21 -19.89 9.67
N LYS A 14 17.75 -20.06 8.45
CA LYS A 14 18.91 -19.30 7.94
C LYS A 14 18.52 -18.03 7.17
N LEU A 15 17.22 -17.78 7.02
CA LEU A 15 16.69 -16.61 6.32
C LEU A 15 16.10 -15.62 7.32
N THR A 16 16.45 -14.36 7.14
CA THR A 16 15.80 -13.22 7.80
C THR A 16 15.04 -12.44 6.73
N TYR A 17 13.76 -12.22 6.95
CA TYR A 17 12.91 -11.40 6.10
C TYR A 17 12.69 -10.04 6.75
N LEU A 18 13.08 -8.98 6.05
CA LEU A 18 12.82 -7.61 6.47
C LEU A 18 11.71 -7.04 5.59
N TYR A 19 10.56 -6.79 6.20
CA TYR A 19 9.42 -6.20 5.54
C TYR A 19 9.31 -4.71 5.84
N LYS A 20 8.91 -3.94 4.83
CA LYS A 20 8.42 -2.58 4.98
C LYS A 20 7.04 -2.47 4.34
N TYR A 21 6.12 -1.88 5.08
CA TYR A 21 4.78 -1.57 4.63
C TYR A 21 4.66 -0.04 4.63
N ASN A 22 4.59 0.55 3.45
CA ASN A 22 4.59 1.99 3.26
C ASN A 22 3.17 2.47 2.92
N LEU A 23 2.68 3.46 3.66
CA LEU A 23 1.59 4.31 3.21
C LEU A 23 2.18 5.31 2.22
N ILE A 24 1.69 5.31 0.99
CA ILE A 24 2.13 6.25 -0.05
C ILE A 24 1.03 7.25 -0.37
N GLU A 25 1.39 8.52 -0.52
CA GLU A 25 0.53 9.59 -1.00
C GLU A 25 0.84 9.88 -2.47
N GLY A 26 -0.22 9.95 -3.27
CA GLY A 26 -0.23 10.31 -4.67
C GLY A 26 -1.32 11.33 -4.98
N LYS A 27 -1.57 11.52 -6.26
CA LYS A 27 -2.64 12.38 -6.77
C LYS A 27 -3.26 11.71 -7.99
N ILE A 28 -4.57 11.81 -8.10
CA ILE A 28 -5.30 11.48 -9.32
C ILE A 28 -5.89 12.76 -9.90
N PHE A 29 -6.01 12.79 -11.22
CA PHE A 29 -6.69 13.86 -11.93
C PHE A 29 -7.99 13.31 -12.47
N MET A 30 -9.10 13.95 -12.12
CA MET A 30 -10.43 13.57 -12.60
C MET A 30 -11.13 14.77 -13.22
N GLU A 31 -11.85 14.52 -14.29
CA GLU A 31 -12.70 15.53 -14.93
C GLU A 31 -14.04 15.59 -14.18
N PHE A 32 -14.42 16.77 -13.72
CA PHE A 32 -15.69 17.01 -13.06
C PHE A 32 -16.24 18.39 -13.47
N ASN A 33 -17.51 18.43 -13.90
CA ASN A 33 -18.18 19.63 -14.38
C ASN A 33 -17.40 20.43 -15.44
N GLY A 34 -16.70 19.73 -16.35
CA GLY A 34 -15.92 20.35 -17.43
C GLY A 34 -14.59 20.97 -17.01
N GLY A 35 -14.11 20.67 -15.79
CA GLY A 35 -12.78 21.05 -15.30
C GLY A 35 -12.01 19.85 -14.73
N ASN A 36 -10.68 19.92 -14.77
CA ASN A 36 -9.82 18.90 -14.14
C ASN A 36 -9.58 19.24 -12.68
N GLN A 37 -9.96 18.34 -11.77
CA GLN A 37 -9.61 18.40 -10.37
C GLN A 37 -8.50 17.42 -10.04
N SER A 38 -7.53 17.90 -9.24
CA SER A 38 -6.49 17.06 -8.64
C SER A 38 -6.95 16.62 -7.26
N ILE A 39 -7.19 15.32 -7.08
CA ILE A 39 -7.58 14.76 -5.78
C ILE A 39 -6.37 14.06 -5.16
N LYS A 40 -6.12 14.35 -3.88
CA LYS A 40 -5.10 13.64 -3.11
C LYS A 40 -5.55 12.20 -2.90
N SER A 41 -4.62 11.26 -3.06
CA SER A 41 -4.91 9.84 -3.01
C SER A 41 -3.86 9.09 -2.20
N TYR A 42 -4.25 7.98 -1.59
CA TYR A 42 -3.37 7.15 -0.78
C TYR A 42 -3.34 5.72 -1.30
N GLY A 43 -2.16 5.11 -1.26
CA GLY A 43 -1.91 3.74 -1.66
C GLY A 43 -1.02 3.01 -0.65
N ILE A 44 -0.69 1.77 -0.97
CA ILE A 44 0.18 0.91 -0.15
C ILE A 44 1.29 0.34 -1.02
N GLU A 45 2.51 0.35 -0.50
CA GLU A 45 3.65 -0.37 -1.05
C GLU A 45 4.17 -1.36 -0.01
N VAL A 46 4.48 -2.58 -0.43
CA VAL A 46 5.08 -3.61 0.43
C VAL A 46 6.38 -4.08 -0.17
N GLU A 47 7.47 -3.89 0.57
CA GLU A 47 8.81 -4.38 0.25
C GLU A 47 9.18 -5.54 1.19
N ARG A 48 9.87 -6.54 0.66
CA ARG A 48 10.53 -7.61 1.43
C ARG A 48 11.96 -7.81 0.94
N ILE A 49 12.91 -7.77 1.88
CA ILE A 49 14.31 -8.11 1.65
C ILE A 49 14.60 -9.43 2.36
N ASP A 50 15.09 -10.41 1.60
CA ASP A 50 15.45 -11.73 2.10
C ASP A 50 16.97 -11.76 2.32
N ILE A 51 17.40 -12.03 3.54
CA ILE A 51 18.80 -12.05 3.96
C ILE A 51 19.19 -13.47 4.34
N SER A 52 20.28 -13.98 3.77
CA SER A 52 20.89 -15.25 4.16
C SER A 52 22.37 -15.05 4.48
N HIS A 53 22.82 -15.54 5.64
CA HIS A 53 24.22 -15.42 6.08
C HIS A 53 24.75 -13.96 6.01
N GLY A 54 23.92 -12.99 6.40
CA GLY A 54 24.26 -11.57 6.37
C GLY A 54 24.30 -10.92 4.99
N LYS A 55 23.94 -11.65 3.92
CA LYS A 55 23.88 -11.13 2.54
C LYS A 55 22.43 -11.08 2.06
N THR A 56 22.07 -10.00 1.41
CA THR A 56 20.80 -9.91 0.67
C THR A 56 20.83 -10.92 -0.47
N VAL A 57 19.85 -11.82 -0.50
CA VAL A 57 19.71 -12.83 -1.56
C VAL A 57 18.53 -12.55 -2.48
N ASN A 58 17.55 -11.78 -2.03
CA ASN A 58 16.37 -11.45 -2.83
C ASN A 58 15.71 -10.16 -2.31
N ILE A 59 15.07 -9.41 -3.21
CA ILE A 59 14.26 -8.24 -2.91
C ILE A 59 12.96 -8.37 -3.71
N LYS A 60 11.82 -8.18 -3.04
CA LYS A 60 10.49 -8.16 -3.65
C LYS A 60 9.80 -6.87 -3.27
N ASN A 61 9.13 -6.25 -4.22
CA ASN A 61 8.30 -5.08 -4.00
C ASN A 61 7.01 -5.24 -4.81
N GLU A 62 5.92 -4.75 -4.26
CA GLU A 62 4.64 -4.59 -4.96
C GLU A 62 3.91 -3.38 -4.38
N SER A 63 3.19 -2.65 -5.23
CA SER A 63 2.41 -1.50 -4.79
C SER A 63 1.05 -1.44 -5.45
N ILE A 64 0.08 -0.92 -4.70
CA ILE A 64 -1.19 -0.48 -5.26
C ILE A 64 -1.33 0.99 -4.93
N GLU A 65 -1.23 1.80 -5.97
CA GLU A 65 -1.44 3.24 -5.88
C GLU A 65 -2.93 3.56 -5.88
N ASN A 66 -3.26 4.73 -5.33
CA ASN A 66 -4.58 5.35 -5.46
C ASN A 66 -5.77 4.49 -4.97
N ILE A 67 -5.62 3.85 -3.82
CA ILE A 67 -6.63 2.99 -3.19
C ILE A 67 -7.85 3.80 -2.71
N SER A 68 -7.62 4.95 -2.07
CA SER A 68 -8.68 5.82 -1.56
C SER A 68 -8.09 7.20 -1.25
N PRO A 69 -8.89 8.28 -1.35
CA PRO A 69 -8.47 9.59 -0.89
C PRO A 69 -8.50 9.74 0.64
N GLN A 70 -9.05 8.76 1.37
CA GLN A 70 -9.15 8.79 2.82
C GLN A 70 -7.93 8.14 3.49
N LYS A 71 -6.98 8.96 3.96
CA LYS A 71 -5.73 8.49 4.60
C LYS A 71 -5.96 7.43 5.66
N GLU A 72 -6.87 7.69 6.61
CA GLU A 72 -7.08 6.79 7.75
C GLU A 72 -7.69 5.44 7.36
N LYS A 73 -8.43 5.39 6.25
CA LYS A 73 -9.00 4.18 5.70
C LYS A 73 -7.89 3.28 5.15
N VAL A 74 -7.00 3.85 4.33
CA VAL A 74 -5.83 3.15 3.77
C VAL A 74 -4.83 2.77 4.86
N TYR A 75 -4.65 3.61 5.87
CA TYR A 75 -3.76 3.31 7.00
C TYR A 75 -4.25 2.12 7.85
N LYS A 76 -5.56 1.97 8.07
CA LYS A 76 -6.12 0.78 8.72
C LYS A 76 -5.85 -0.50 7.92
N LEU A 77 -5.97 -0.41 6.59
CA LEU A 77 -5.64 -1.51 5.70
C LEU A 77 -4.14 -1.86 5.77
N LEU A 78 -3.25 -0.86 5.78
CA LEU A 78 -1.81 -1.03 5.98
C LEU A 78 -1.49 -1.77 7.29
N LYS A 79 -2.14 -1.39 8.40
CA LYS A 79 -1.98 -2.06 9.68
C LYS A 79 -2.40 -3.52 9.62
N MET A 80 -3.51 -3.83 8.96
CA MET A 80 -3.98 -5.19 8.78
C MET A 80 -2.94 -6.04 8.00
N LEU A 81 -2.38 -5.51 6.92
CA LEU A 81 -1.32 -6.18 6.15
C LEU A 81 -0.06 -6.45 6.99
N HIS A 82 0.38 -5.44 7.74
CA HIS A 82 1.53 -5.54 8.63
C HIS A 82 1.32 -6.59 9.72
N GLN A 83 0.14 -6.60 10.35
CA GLN A 83 -0.22 -7.54 11.41
C GLN A 83 -0.22 -8.99 10.91
N HIS A 84 -0.71 -9.22 9.69
CA HIS A 84 -0.77 -10.56 9.10
C HIS A 84 0.51 -10.95 8.33
N GLY A 85 1.51 -10.06 8.23
CA GLY A 85 2.76 -10.36 7.55
C GLY A 85 2.57 -10.61 6.04
N VAL A 86 1.61 -9.91 5.43
CA VAL A 86 1.31 -10.09 4.00
C VAL A 86 2.54 -9.76 3.18
N SER A 87 2.93 -10.67 2.29
CA SER A 87 4.11 -10.49 1.44
C SER A 87 3.78 -9.69 0.18
N PRO A 88 4.76 -9.03 -0.46
CA PRO A 88 4.54 -8.25 -1.67
C PRO A 88 3.78 -9.01 -2.77
N ILE A 89 4.14 -10.27 -3.01
CA ILE A 89 3.53 -11.11 -4.05
C ILE A 89 2.04 -11.44 -3.83
N HIS A 90 1.55 -11.33 -2.59
CA HIS A 90 0.16 -11.61 -2.22
C HIS A 90 -0.62 -10.31 -1.97
N LEU A 91 -0.01 -9.14 -2.21
CA LEU A 91 -0.64 -7.85 -1.90
C LEU A 91 -1.98 -7.70 -2.62
N VAL A 92 -1.98 -7.87 -3.94
CA VAL A 92 -3.18 -7.73 -4.78
C VAL A 92 -4.25 -8.74 -4.39
N ASP A 93 -3.87 -10.00 -4.16
CA ASP A 93 -4.82 -11.05 -3.76
C ASP A 93 -5.52 -10.74 -2.43
N VAL A 94 -4.83 -10.08 -1.50
CA VAL A 94 -5.37 -9.76 -0.18
C VAL A 94 -6.21 -8.49 -0.20
N ILE A 95 -5.83 -7.47 -0.97
CA ILE A 95 -6.50 -6.16 -0.92
C ILE A 95 -7.31 -5.77 -2.15
N GLY A 96 -7.28 -6.55 -3.23
CA GLY A 96 -7.94 -6.21 -4.49
C GLY A 96 -9.43 -5.89 -4.31
N GLU A 97 -10.17 -6.70 -3.54
CA GLU A 97 -11.59 -6.45 -3.27
C GLU A 97 -11.85 -5.13 -2.54
N TYR A 98 -10.96 -4.74 -1.61
CA TYR A 98 -11.07 -3.44 -0.93
C TYR A 98 -10.82 -2.29 -1.89
N VAL A 99 -9.86 -2.45 -2.81
CA VAL A 99 -9.54 -1.42 -3.81
C VAL A 99 -10.73 -1.21 -4.73
N ASP A 100 -11.30 -2.30 -5.25
CA ASP A 100 -12.47 -2.26 -6.13
C ASP A 100 -13.68 -1.58 -5.42
N GLU A 101 -13.93 -1.92 -4.16
CA GLU A 101 -15.02 -1.33 -3.38
C GLU A 101 -14.79 0.17 -3.08
N TRP A 102 -13.53 0.60 -2.95
CA TRP A 102 -13.18 1.95 -2.49
C TRP A 102 -12.94 2.95 -3.62
N VAL A 103 -12.99 2.52 -4.89
CA VAL A 103 -13.02 3.45 -6.04
C VAL A 103 -14.10 4.52 -5.88
N ARG A 104 -15.27 4.16 -5.35
CA ARG A 104 -16.37 5.11 -5.08
C ARG A 104 -16.03 6.23 -4.10
N ASP A 105 -14.99 6.07 -3.27
CA ASP A 105 -14.59 7.11 -2.33
C ASP A 105 -14.13 8.38 -3.06
N PHE A 106 -13.66 8.26 -4.31
CA PHE A 106 -13.23 9.40 -5.12
C PHE A 106 -14.41 10.21 -5.66
N ASP A 107 -15.50 9.55 -6.05
CA ASP A 107 -16.73 10.21 -6.50
C ASP A 107 -17.36 11.02 -5.35
N LEU A 108 -17.37 10.46 -4.14
CA LEU A 108 -17.89 11.13 -2.94
C LEU A 108 -17.13 12.42 -2.59
N ILE A 109 -15.88 12.57 -3.01
CA ILE A 109 -15.14 13.84 -2.82
C ILE A 109 -15.61 14.91 -3.81
N LEU A 110 -15.97 14.52 -5.03
CA LEU A 110 -16.41 15.45 -6.06
C LEU A 110 -17.85 15.94 -5.85
N GLU A 111 -18.68 15.14 -5.17
CA GLU A 111 -20.07 15.49 -4.84
C GLU A 111 -20.22 16.46 -3.66
N ASN A 112 -19.14 16.71 -2.90
CA ASN A 112 -19.11 17.63 -1.75
C ASN A 112 -18.45 18.97 -2.10
#